data_AF-A0AAX1M4C0-F1
#
_entry.id   AF-A0AAX1M4C0-F1
#
_cell.length_a   1.000
_cell.length_b   1.000
_cell.length_c   1.000
_cell.angle_alpha   90.00
_cell.angle_beta   90.00
_cell.angle_gamma   90.00
#
_symmetry.space_group_name_H-M   'P 1'
#
loop_
_entity.id
_entity.type
_entity.pdbx_description
1 polymer ?
#
loop_
_entity_poly.entity_id
_entity_poly.type
_entity_poly.pdbx_seq_one_letter_code
_entity_poly.pdbx_strand_id
1 'polypeptide(L)'
;MKTELDNTAVFPKVFHKETVSMTNTLKVVEYFGKRHKNLLRIIKELNCSDEFRRLNFKPSSYLNEQNKKQPMYLMTQDGFTLLMWRTM
;
A
#
# COMPACT_ATOMS: atom_id res chain seq x y z
N MET A 1 -6.93 23.09 -13.28
CA MET A 1 -6.84 23.22 -11.80
C MET A 1 -5.76 22.27 -11.33
N LYS A 2 -4.75 22.77 -10.62
CA LYS A 2 -3.69 21.94 -10.01
C LYS A 2 -4.37 21.08 -8.95
N THR A 3 -4.46 19.77 -9.18
CA THR A 3 -4.88 18.85 -8.14
C THR A 3 -3.72 18.71 -7.19
N GLU A 4 -3.86 19.31 -6.02
CA GLU A 4 -2.97 19.13 -4.88
C GLU A 4 -2.84 17.62 -4.65
N LEU A 5 -1.63 17.11 -4.87
CA LEU A 5 -1.23 15.84 -4.30
C LEU A 5 -1.23 16.09 -2.78
N ASP A 6 -2.35 15.77 -2.15
CA ASP A 6 -2.52 15.84 -0.71
C ASP A 6 -1.35 15.06 -0.07
N ASN A 7 -0.42 15.82 0.50
CA ASN A 7 0.77 15.34 1.19
C ASN A 7 0.43 14.58 2.49
N THR A 8 -0.85 14.32 2.76
CA THR A 8 -1.31 13.52 3.90
C THR A 8 -1.26 12.03 3.54
N ALA A 9 -0.05 11.47 3.45
CA ALA A 9 0.18 10.03 3.32
C ALA A 9 0.04 9.27 4.66
N VAL A 10 -0.81 9.72 5.58
CA VAL A 10 -1.01 9.05 6.86
C VAL A 10 -2.51 8.96 7.08
N PHE A 11 -3.07 7.78 6.81
CA PHE A 11 -4.44 7.47 7.22
C PHE A 11 -4.37 6.85 8.62
N PRO A 12 -4.69 7.59 9.70
CA PRO A 12 -4.72 7.03 11.04
C PRO A 12 -5.89 6.06 11.14
N LYS A 13 -5.63 4.76 10.95
CA LYS A 13 -6.60 3.73 11.31
C LYS A 13 -6.33 3.36 12.76
N VAL A 14 -7.21 3.82 13.65
CA VAL A 14 -7.15 3.56 15.09
C VAL A 14 -7.20 2.04 15.34
N PHE A 15 -6.07 1.47 15.75
CA PHE A 15 -5.96 0.12 16.27
C PHE A 15 -5.37 0.27 17.68
N HIS A 16 -6.21 0.16 18.71
CA HIS A 16 -5.80 0.23 20.13
C HIS A 16 -5.04 1.52 20.52
N LYS A 17 -5.73 2.67 20.59
CA LYS A 17 -5.19 3.97 21.07
C LYS A 17 -3.93 4.52 20.38
N GLU A 18 -3.36 3.83 19.39
CA GLU A 18 -2.19 4.28 18.64
C GLU A 18 -2.49 4.34 17.14
N THR A 19 -2.03 5.42 16.53
CA THR A 19 -2.10 5.66 15.09
C THR A 19 -0.97 4.89 14.42
N VAL A 20 -1.30 3.82 13.68
CA VAL A 20 -0.29 3.10 12.88
C VAL A 20 -0.15 3.80 11.54
N SER A 21 1.03 4.34 11.26
CA SER A 21 1.35 4.95 9.96
C SER A 21 1.27 3.90 8.84
N MET A 22 0.48 4.21 7.81
CA MET A 22 0.30 3.35 6.64
C MET A 22 0.57 4.11 5.35
N THR A 23 1.28 3.46 4.43
CA THR A 23 1.42 3.94 3.05
C THR A 23 0.54 3.10 2.12
N ASN A 24 0.53 3.45 0.83
CA ASN A 24 -0.22 2.71 -0.15
C ASN A 24 0.66 2.26 -1.33
N THR A 25 0.23 1.20 -2.02
CA THR A 25 1.00 0.63 -3.14
C THR A 25 1.23 1.61 -4.29
N LEU A 26 0.41 2.65 -4.45
CA LEU A 26 0.59 3.64 -5.51
C LEU A 26 1.74 4.61 -5.20
N LYS A 27 1.83 5.10 -3.96
CA LYS A 27 2.95 5.95 -3.50
C LYS A 27 4.28 5.21 -3.60
N VAL A 28 4.30 3.91 -3.30
CA VAL A 28 5.48 3.07 -3.48
C VAL A 28 5.87 2.96 -4.96
N VAL A 29 4.91 2.78 -5.86
CA VAL A 29 5.17 2.74 -7.31
C VAL A 29 5.72 4.06 -7.83
N GLU A 30 5.13 5.16 -7.40
CA GLU A 30 5.53 6.52 -7.77
C GLU A 30 6.97 6.83 -7.34
N TYR A 31 7.33 6.46 -6.11
CA TYR A 31 8.65 6.74 -5.55
C TYR A 31 9.75 5.81 -6.11
N PHE A 32 9.48 4.52 -6.25
CA PHE A 32 10.49 3.52 -6.66
C PHE A 32 10.48 3.21 -8.17
N GLY A 33 9.57 3.80 -8.95
CA GLY A 33 9.46 3.57 -10.39
C GLY A 33 9.09 2.13 -10.79
N LYS A 34 8.52 1.34 -9.86
CA LYS A 34 8.14 -0.07 -10.12
C LYS A 34 6.72 -0.16 -10.67
N ARG A 35 6.42 -1.14 -11.53
CA ARG A 35 5.04 -1.33 -12.04
C ARG A 35 4.08 -1.74 -10.91
N HIS A 36 2.95 -1.04 -10.77
CA HIS A 36 1.92 -1.34 -9.76
C HIS A 36 1.41 -2.78 -9.82
N LYS A 37 1.20 -3.30 -11.03
CA LYS A 37 0.82 -4.70 -11.26
C LYS A 37 1.79 -5.70 -10.63
N ASN A 38 3.10 -5.41 -10.65
CA ASN A 38 4.10 -6.30 -10.07
C ASN A 38 3.99 -6.31 -8.54
N LEU A 39 3.83 -5.14 -7.93
CA LEU A 39 3.62 -5.02 -6.49
C LEU A 39 2.38 -5.78 -6.02
N LEU A 40 1.25 -5.64 -6.72
CA LEU A 40 0.03 -6.36 -6.40
C LEU A 40 0.21 -7.88 -6.48
N ARG A 41 0.97 -8.36 -7.47
CA ARG A 41 1.29 -9.79 -7.60
C ARG A 41 2.16 -10.27 -6.43
N ILE A 42 3.21 -9.53 -6.10
CA ILE A 42 4.12 -9.85 -4.99
C ILE A 42 3.36 -9.93 -3.66
N ILE A 43 2.45 -8.99 -3.39
CA ILE A 43 1.61 -9.00 -2.18
C ILE A 43 0.70 -10.22 -2.11
N LYS A 44 0.17 -10.68 -3.26
CA LYS A 44 -0.66 -11.89 -3.33
C LYS A 44 0.15 -13.16 -3.13
N GLU A 45 1.35 -13.21 -3.68
CA GLU A 45 2.28 -14.37 -3.64
C GLU A 45 3.24 -14.32 -2.44
N LEU A 46 2.95 -13.46 -1.46
CA LEU A 46 3.82 -13.22 -0.33
C LEU A 46 3.72 -14.40 0.65
N ASN A 47 4.83 -15.14 0.82
CA ASN A 47 4.93 -16.23 1.79
C ASN A 47 5.15 -15.63 3.19
N CYS A 48 4.05 -15.35 3.88
CA CYS A 48 4.01 -14.86 5.25
C CYS A 48 2.80 -15.47 5.98
N SER A 49 2.82 -15.45 7.31
CA SER A 49 1.67 -15.93 8.09
C SER A 49 0.42 -15.11 7.78
N ASP A 50 -0.75 -15.74 7.89
CA ASP A 50 -2.02 -15.07 7.63
C ASP A 50 -2.29 -13.90 8.58
N GLU A 51 -1.82 -14.04 9.82
CA GLU A 51 -1.86 -12.96 10.81
C GLU A 51 -1.03 -11.76 10.34
N PHE A 52 0.24 -11.99 9.97
CA PHE A 52 1.11 -10.93 9.46
C PHE A 52 0.48 -10.25 8.24
N ARG A 53 -0.08 -11.04 7.32
CA ARG A 53 -0.73 -10.52 6.12
C ARG A 53 -1.90 -9.60 6.48
N ARG A 54 -2.78 -10.02 7.39
CA ARG A 54 -3.97 -9.25 7.80
C ARG A 54 -3.61 -7.98 8.55
N LEU A 55 -2.56 -8.00 9.36
CA LEU A 55 -2.10 -6.83 10.11
C LEU A 55 -1.42 -5.81 9.21
N ASN A 56 -0.59 -6.29 8.27
CA ASN A 56 0.31 -5.44 7.50
C ASN A 56 -0.18 -5.07 6.10
N PHE A 57 -1.15 -5.81 5.51
CA PHE A 57 -1.68 -5.53 4.18
C PHE A 57 -3.21 -5.48 4.19
N LYS A 58 -3.78 -4.29 3.99
CA LYS A 58 -5.23 -4.07 3.93
C LYS A 58 -5.66 -3.82 2.49
N PRO A 59 -6.54 -4.67 1.92
CA PRO A 59 -7.11 -4.44 0.59
C PRO A 59 -7.83 -3.08 0.55
N SER A 60 -7.62 -2.34 -0.53
CA SER A 60 -8.25 -1.05 -0.80
C SER A 60 -8.40 -0.85 -2.32
N SER A 61 -8.87 0.32 -2.74
CA SER A 61 -9.05 0.66 -4.14
C SER A 61 -8.92 2.14 -4.40
N TYR A 62 -8.56 2.51 -5.63
CA TYR A 62 -8.57 3.89 -6.12
C TYR A 62 -9.32 3.99 -7.45
N LEU A 63 -9.67 5.21 -7.85
CA LEU A 63 -10.18 5.50 -9.18
C LEU A 63 -9.01 5.94 -10.08
N ASN A 64 -8.90 5.32 -11.26
CA ASN A 64 -7.94 5.77 -12.26
C ASN A 64 -8.51 6.95 -13.07
N GLU A 65 -7.71 7.49 -14.00
CA GLU A 65 -8.10 8.59 -14.90
C GLU A 65 -9.32 8.27 -15.77
N GLN A 66 -9.64 6.98 -15.96
CA GLN A 66 -10.82 6.53 -16.70
C GLN A 66 -12.05 6.32 -15.78
N ASN A 67 -12.01 6.80 -14.53
CA ASN A 67 -13.02 6.56 -13.50
C ASN A 67 -13.31 5.07 -13.21
N LYS A 68 -12.35 4.19 -13.49
CA LYS A 68 -12.45 2.76 -13.18
C LYS A 68 -11.81 2.48 -11.83
N LYS A 69 -12.54 1.72 -11.00
CA LYS A 69 -12.04 1.23 -9.72
C LYS A 69 -10.91 0.22 -9.94
N GLN A 70 -9.73 0.50 -9.40
CA GLN A 70 -8.55 -0.34 -9.48
C GLN A 70 -8.13 -0.80 -8.08
N PRO A 71 -7.67 -2.06 -7.92
CA PRO A 71 -7.26 -2.59 -6.62
C PRO A 71 -5.94 -1.96 -6.16
N MET A 72 -5.81 -1.73 -4.87
CA MET A 72 -4.56 -1.32 -4.23
C MET A 72 -4.47 -1.91 -2.81
N TYR A 73 -3.33 -1.79 -2.15
CA TYR A 73 -3.19 -2.14 -0.74
C TYR A 73 -2.72 -0.95 0.07
N LEU A 74 -3.27 -0.79 1.27
CA LEU A 74 -2.64 -0.03 2.35
C LEU A 74 -1.70 -0.98 3.10
N MET A 75 -0.51 -0.50 3.42
CA MET A 75 0.50 -1.30 4.11
C MET A 75 1.19 -0.53 5.24
N THR A 76 1.55 -1.25 6.30
CA THR A 76 2.39 -0.74 7.39
C THR A 76 3.86 -0.62 6.95
N GLN A 77 4.69 -0.01 7.79
CA GLN A 77 6.14 -0.01 7.60
C GLN A 77 6.74 -1.43 7.55
N ASP A 78 6.25 -2.36 8.38
CA ASP A 78 6.73 -3.75 8.37
C ASP A 78 6.36 -4.48 7.09
N GLY A 79 5.12 -4.30 6.62
CA GLY A 79 4.67 -4.83 5.33
C GLY A 79 5.47 -4.27 4.16
N PHE A 80 5.77 -2.97 4.20
CA PHE A 80 6.63 -2.31 3.22
C PHE A 80 8.07 -2.86 3.22
N THR A 81 8.68 -2.97 4.40
CA THR A 81 10.06 -3.49 4.55
C THR A 81 10.18 -4.90 3.98
N LEU A 82 9.22 -5.77 4.30
CA LEU A 82 9.17 -7.13 3.75
C LEU A 82 9.06 -7.14 2.22
N LEU A 83 8.26 -6.22 1.65
CA LEU A 83 8.10 -6.08 0.21
C LEU A 83 9.38 -5.57 -0.47
N MET A 84 10.08 -4.62 0.15
CA MET A 84 11.33 -4.08 -0.40
C MET A 84 12.44 -5.14 -0.42
N TRP A 85 12.62 -5.89 0.67
CA TRP A 85 13.63 -6.95 0.73
C TRP A 85 13.48 -8.01 -0.36
N ARG A 86 12.23 -8.27 -0.78
CA ARG A 86 11.92 -9.27 -1.81
C ARG A 86 12.03 -8.72 -3.23
N THR A 87 12.15 -7.41 -3.42
CA THR A 87 12.05 -6.76 -4.74
C THR A 87 13.26 -5.94 -5.14
N MET A 88 14.28 -5.85 -4.28
CA MET A 88 15.60 -5.27 -4.57
C MET A 88 16.60 -6.33 -4.99
#